data_AF-A0A521II79-F1
#
_entry.id   AF-A0A521II79-F1
#
_cell.length_a   1.000
_cell.length_b   1.000
_cell.length_c   1.000
_cell.angle_alpha   90.00
_cell.angle_beta   90.00
_cell.angle_gamma   90.00
#
_symmetry.space_group_name_H-M   'P 1'
#
loop_
_entity.id
_entity.type
_entity.pdbx_description
1 polymer ?
#
loop_
_entity_poly.entity_id
_entity_poly.type
_entity_poly.pdbx_seq_one_letter_code
_entity_poly.pdbx_strand_id
1 'polypeptide(L)'
;MNEQRKSIQSLTILLDEKRGTLSNTYYQFGEKLLADSVDPVILSGAVNSERLESWQAFRASREADTRTVLDIKDALAREQELERFRKEILAQLNEENILYSNELSALGKALCDSYTPEDVAEFGDFYDKVASQQDELIKLEQKQEKMRRDIEQSGFFSKMFAQLKIAGVATTIRQFRSRLDRLFAVEARTLLENGTIDAKAEAAGPDSPLGVRFASAREVQNRIATLTQRDQAVFDDLAAVRAALDSYGASSNPSARISELRSSIKEADKKIDSLVVLTAREYTDKFLDENGRSLLGNTGDGHTFSDMGMYARQLEQIAVLRSDIWTIRQKIDVLETSLKIESLDKNISSYSRSVEEYTRKIEQYTEMIANLRKTIADAELDKEALVQHRISVEASLPRDARNEAASE
;
A
#
# COMPACT_ATOMS: atom_id res chain seq x y z
N MET A 1 -13.73 -19.30 -44.01
CA MET A 1 -14.17 -18.24 -43.06
C MET A 1 -14.12 -18.60 -41.57
N ASN A 2 -14.98 -19.45 -40.98
CA ASN A 2 -14.98 -19.65 -39.50
C ASN A 2 -13.72 -20.38 -38.98
N GLU A 3 -13.22 -21.38 -39.73
CA GLU A 3 -12.02 -22.14 -39.36
C GLU A 3 -10.72 -21.34 -39.51
N GLN A 4 -10.58 -20.54 -40.58
CA GLN A 4 -9.44 -19.63 -40.74
C GLN A 4 -9.41 -18.57 -39.63
N ARG A 5 -10.57 -18.00 -39.25
CA ARG A 5 -10.65 -17.05 -38.13
C ARG A 5 -10.24 -17.68 -36.79
N LYS A 6 -10.68 -18.91 -36.52
CA LYS A 6 -10.23 -19.68 -35.34
C LYS A 6 -8.73 -19.98 -35.39
N SER A 7 -8.19 -20.26 -36.58
CA SER A 7 -6.75 -20.50 -36.78
C SER A 7 -5.91 -19.24 -36.58
N ILE A 8 -6.40 -18.07 -37.01
CA ILE A 8 -5.76 -16.78 -36.70
C ILE A 8 -5.75 -16.58 -35.18
N GLN A 9 -6.89 -16.80 -34.50
CA GLN A 9 -6.98 -16.63 -33.05
C GLN A 9 -5.99 -17.53 -32.29
N SER A 10 -5.86 -18.80 -32.66
CA SER A 10 -4.91 -19.71 -32.02
C SER A 10 -3.46 -19.32 -32.29
N LEU A 11 -3.14 -18.88 -33.51
CA LEU A 11 -1.80 -18.38 -33.86
C LEU A 11 -1.46 -17.09 -33.11
N THR A 12 -2.42 -16.19 -32.88
CA THR A 12 -2.21 -14.97 -32.08
C THR A 12 -1.87 -15.30 -30.63
N ILE A 13 -2.55 -16.28 -30.02
CA ILE A 13 -2.23 -16.75 -28.66
C ILE A 13 -0.79 -17.30 -28.62
N LEU A 14 -0.45 -18.17 -29.57
CA LEU A 14 0.89 -18.74 -29.68
C LEU A 14 1.97 -17.68 -29.91
N LEU A 15 1.66 -16.62 -30.68
CA LEU A 15 2.54 -15.49 -30.91
C LEU A 15 2.85 -14.75 -29.61
N ASP A 16 1.85 -14.52 -28.76
CA ASP A 16 2.03 -13.83 -27.49
C ASP A 16 2.80 -14.69 -26.48
N GLU A 17 2.57 -16.01 -26.46
CA GLU A 17 3.37 -16.97 -25.67
C GLU A 17 4.85 -16.95 -26.09
N LYS A 18 5.12 -16.97 -27.40
CA LYS A 18 6.49 -16.92 -27.93
C LYS A 18 7.16 -15.58 -27.66
N ARG A 19 6.43 -14.46 -27.73
CA ARG A 19 6.92 -13.13 -27.34
C ARG A 19 7.27 -13.07 -25.86
N GLY A 20 6.42 -13.62 -24.99
CA GLY A 20 6.70 -13.73 -23.56
C GLY A 20 7.96 -14.54 -23.27
N THR A 21 8.09 -15.69 -23.94
CA THR A 21 9.28 -16.55 -23.85
C THR A 21 10.53 -15.81 -24.29
N LEU A 22 10.50 -15.14 -25.45
CA LEU A 22 11.62 -14.35 -25.95
C LEU A 22 12.01 -13.22 -25.00
N SER A 23 11.03 -12.53 -24.40
CA SER A 23 11.29 -11.47 -23.41
C SER A 23 12.02 -12.02 -22.18
N ASN A 24 11.60 -13.18 -21.67
CA ASN A 24 12.25 -13.84 -20.55
C ASN A 24 13.67 -14.34 -20.92
N THR A 25 13.85 -14.87 -22.13
CA THR A 25 15.19 -15.28 -22.62
C THR A 25 16.13 -14.07 -22.71
N TYR A 26 15.66 -12.91 -23.20
CA TYR A 26 16.47 -11.68 -23.16
C TYR A 26 16.80 -11.27 -21.74
N TYR A 27 15.85 -11.36 -20.82
CA TYR A 27 16.10 -11.00 -19.43
C TYR A 27 17.22 -11.87 -18.81
N GLN A 28 17.09 -13.18 -18.92
CA GLN A 28 18.09 -14.13 -18.40
C GLN A 28 19.46 -13.94 -19.06
N PHE A 29 19.48 -13.72 -20.37
CA PHE A 29 20.72 -13.50 -21.09
C PHE A 29 21.38 -12.17 -20.71
N GLY A 30 20.59 -11.10 -20.57
CA GLY A 30 21.07 -9.78 -20.16
C GLY A 30 21.67 -9.77 -18.76
N GLU A 31 21.02 -10.43 -17.79
CA GLU A 31 21.56 -10.59 -16.43
C GLU A 31 22.90 -11.32 -16.48
N LYS A 32 23.00 -12.40 -17.28
CA LYS A 32 24.26 -13.11 -17.47
C LYS A 32 25.34 -12.23 -18.09
N LEU A 33 25.03 -11.49 -19.15
CA LEU A 33 25.98 -10.58 -19.81
C LEU A 33 26.52 -9.53 -18.84
N LEU A 34 25.64 -8.93 -18.04
CA LEU A 34 26.01 -7.93 -17.04
C LEU A 34 26.83 -8.55 -15.92
N ALA A 35 26.43 -9.71 -15.38
CA ALA A 35 27.16 -10.42 -14.34
C ALA A 35 28.56 -10.85 -14.78
N ASP A 36 28.68 -11.46 -15.96
CA ASP A 36 29.97 -11.86 -16.54
C ASP A 36 30.87 -10.64 -16.81
N SER A 37 30.29 -9.48 -17.15
CA SER A 37 31.05 -8.24 -17.38
C SER A 37 31.57 -7.59 -16.09
N VAL A 38 31.08 -7.99 -14.90
CA VAL A 38 31.63 -7.55 -13.60
C VAL A 38 32.84 -8.40 -13.20
N ASP A 39 32.95 -9.64 -13.69
CA ASP A 39 34.00 -10.57 -13.29
C ASP A 39 35.36 -10.21 -13.97
N PRO A 40 36.39 -9.81 -13.20
CA PRO A 40 37.70 -9.45 -13.75
C PRO A 40 38.45 -10.63 -14.39
N VAL A 41 38.03 -11.88 -14.13
CA VAL A 41 38.59 -13.09 -14.74
C VAL A 41 38.01 -13.34 -16.14
N ILE A 42 36.80 -12.84 -16.41
CA ILE A 42 36.12 -12.93 -17.70
C ILE A 42 36.48 -11.68 -18.53
N LEU A 43 37.69 -11.68 -19.09
CA LEU A 43 38.22 -10.60 -19.94
C LEU A 43 37.44 -10.46 -21.27
N SER A 44 36.41 -9.60 -21.28
CA SER A 44 36.36 -8.34 -22.05
C SER A 44 34.93 -7.98 -22.49
N GLY A 45 34.37 -6.92 -21.88
CA GLY A 45 33.65 -5.86 -22.59
C GLY A 45 32.46 -6.26 -23.47
N ALA A 46 31.70 -7.30 -23.12
CA ALA A 46 30.46 -7.61 -23.84
C ALA A 46 29.46 -6.44 -23.75
N VAL A 47 29.49 -5.72 -22.62
CA VAL A 47 28.60 -4.59 -22.29
C VAL A 47 29.40 -3.30 -22.11
N ASN A 48 28.81 -2.18 -22.52
CA ASN A 48 29.35 -0.82 -22.31
C ASN A 48 29.55 -0.52 -20.81
N SER A 49 30.69 0.05 -20.43
CA SER A 49 31.02 0.49 -19.05
C SER A 49 29.94 1.36 -18.42
N GLU A 50 29.39 2.31 -19.16
CA GLU A 50 28.37 3.22 -18.63
C GLU A 50 27.10 2.48 -18.19
N ARG A 51 26.72 1.42 -18.91
CA ARG A 51 25.58 0.58 -18.55
C ARG A 51 25.86 -0.33 -17.38
N LEU A 52 27.09 -0.86 -17.31
CA LEU A 52 27.52 -1.68 -16.20
C LEU A 52 27.46 -0.88 -14.90
N GLU A 53 28.01 0.34 -14.91
CA GLU A 53 27.96 1.27 -13.78
C GLU A 53 26.52 1.65 -13.43
N SER A 54 25.68 1.97 -14.42
CA SER A 54 24.26 2.29 -14.20
C SER A 54 23.50 1.12 -13.54
N TRP A 55 23.70 -0.11 -14.03
CA TRP A 55 23.06 -1.30 -13.48
C TRP A 55 23.54 -1.58 -12.05
N GLN A 56 24.84 -1.50 -11.79
CA GLN A 56 25.39 -1.62 -10.42
C GLN A 56 24.82 -0.55 -9.48
N ALA A 57 24.74 0.70 -9.93
CA ALA A 57 24.16 1.79 -9.16
C ALA A 57 22.68 1.55 -8.83
N PHE A 58 21.87 1.06 -9.78
CA PHE A 58 20.48 0.72 -9.50
C PHE A 58 20.35 -0.46 -8.53
N ARG A 59 21.19 -1.49 -8.63
CA ARG A 59 21.19 -2.62 -7.69
C ARG A 59 21.58 -2.17 -6.27
N ALA A 60 22.64 -1.36 -6.16
CA ALA A 60 23.07 -0.80 -4.88
C ALA A 60 22.00 0.10 -4.25
N SER A 61 21.37 0.98 -5.04
CA SER A 61 20.25 1.82 -4.58
C SER A 61 19.08 0.98 -4.08
N ARG A 62 18.68 -0.04 -4.85
CA ARG A 62 17.58 -0.95 -4.49
C ARG A 62 17.88 -1.72 -3.21
N GLU A 63 19.12 -2.17 -3.02
CA GLU A 63 19.56 -2.85 -1.81
C GLU A 63 19.58 -1.91 -0.60
N ALA A 64 20.11 -0.70 -0.76
CA ALA A 64 20.11 0.33 0.28
C ALA A 64 18.69 0.71 0.71
N ASP A 65 17.77 0.91 -0.23
CA ASP A 65 16.36 1.19 0.08
C ASP A 65 15.70 0.02 0.79
N THR A 66 15.97 -1.22 0.36
CA THR A 66 15.43 -2.42 1.01
C THR A 66 15.91 -2.54 2.45
N ARG A 67 17.20 -2.29 2.68
CA ARG A 67 17.80 -2.31 4.01
C ARG A 67 17.20 -1.23 4.90
N THR A 68 17.07 0.00 4.38
CA THR A 68 16.42 1.11 5.08
C THR A 68 14.97 0.77 5.47
N VAL A 69 14.21 0.09 4.61
CA VAL A 69 12.85 -0.38 4.94
C VAL A 69 12.84 -1.37 6.10
N LEU A 70 13.82 -2.29 6.16
CA LEU A 70 13.94 -3.24 7.26
C LEU A 70 14.34 -2.52 8.55
N ASP A 71 15.33 -1.64 8.49
CA ASP A 71 15.83 -0.89 9.64
C ASP A 71 14.72 0.00 10.26
N ILE A 72 13.89 0.66 9.43
CA ILE A 72 12.73 1.43 9.91
C ILE A 72 11.72 0.51 10.63
N LYS A 73 11.45 -0.69 10.09
CA LYS A 73 10.50 -1.62 10.70
C LYS A 73 10.99 -2.15 12.05
N ASP A 74 12.26 -2.50 12.12
CA ASP A 74 12.88 -3.00 13.35
C ASP A 74 12.90 -1.91 14.43
N ALA A 75 13.25 -0.67 14.05
CA ALA A 75 13.18 0.48 14.94
C ALA A 75 11.76 0.77 15.42
N LEU A 76 10.75 0.71 14.54
CA LEU A 76 9.35 0.91 14.91
C LEU A 76 8.83 -0.17 15.86
N ALA A 77 9.19 -1.44 15.61
CA ALA A 77 8.83 -2.55 16.50
C ALA A 77 9.46 -2.35 17.89
N ARG A 78 10.72 -1.94 17.93
CA ARG A 78 11.44 -1.63 19.18
C ARG A 78 10.84 -0.44 19.91
N GLU A 79 10.45 0.62 19.21
CA GLU A 79 9.78 1.78 19.82
C GLU A 79 8.47 1.36 20.50
N GLN A 80 7.62 0.60 19.80
CA GLN A 80 6.34 0.13 20.35
C GLN A 80 6.52 -0.79 21.56
N GLU A 81 7.55 -1.66 21.53
CA GLU A 81 7.91 -2.52 22.65
C GLU A 81 8.33 -1.69 23.87
N LEU A 82 9.26 -0.75 23.68
CA LEU A 82 9.75 0.12 24.75
C LEU A 82 8.64 1.01 25.33
N GLU A 83 7.73 1.53 24.51
CA GLU A 83 6.58 2.31 25.00
C GLU A 83 5.64 1.47 25.88
N ARG A 84 5.47 0.18 25.57
CA ARG A 84 4.69 -0.74 26.41
C ARG A 84 5.40 -1.01 27.73
N PHE A 85 6.70 -1.34 27.70
CA PHE A 85 7.49 -1.53 28.92
C PHE A 85 7.48 -0.29 29.80
N ARG A 86 7.60 0.90 29.21
CA ARG A 86 7.54 2.14 29.98
C ARG A 86 6.19 2.32 30.67
N LYS A 87 5.08 2.04 29.98
CA LYS A 87 3.74 2.10 30.59
C LYS A 87 3.60 1.13 31.76
N GLU A 88 4.14 -0.08 31.64
CA GLU A 88 4.14 -1.07 32.72
C GLU A 88 4.98 -0.61 33.91
N ILE A 89 6.18 -0.06 33.68
CA ILE A 89 7.03 0.50 34.74
C ILE A 89 6.33 1.66 35.45
N LEU A 90 5.67 2.56 34.71
CA LEU A 90 4.94 3.69 35.30
C LEU A 90 3.73 3.22 36.12
N ALA A 91 3.03 2.16 35.69
CA ALA A 91 1.96 1.56 36.47
C ALA A 91 2.50 0.96 37.78
N GLN A 92 3.59 0.19 37.72
CA GLN A 92 4.27 -0.36 38.89
C GLN A 92 4.78 0.72 39.83
N LEU A 93 5.38 1.80 39.30
CA LEU A 93 5.81 2.95 40.10
C LEU A 93 4.64 3.58 40.82
N ASN A 94 3.47 3.72 40.19
CA ASN A 94 2.30 4.29 40.85
C ASN A 94 1.81 3.38 42.00
N GLU A 95 1.77 2.07 41.79
CA GLU A 95 1.41 1.10 42.83
C GLU A 95 2.41 1.13 44.00
N GLU A 96 3.71 1.08 43.72
CA GLU A 96 4.76 1.14 44.74
C GLU A 96 4.78 2.49 45.47
N ASN A 97 4.48 3.62 44.80
CA ASN A 97 4.35 4.91 45.48
C ASN A 97 3.15 4.96 46.45
N ILE A 98 2.04 4.30 46.12
CA ILE A 98 0.90 4.17 47.04
C ILE A 98 1.30 3.31 48.24
N LEU A 99 1.95 2.17 48.00
CA LEU A 99 2.47 1.31 49.06
C LEU A 99 3.47 2.05 49.95
N TYR A 100 4.38 2.82 49.36
CA TYR A 100 5.36 3.61 50.08
C TYR A 100 4.71 4.65 50.98
N SER A 101 3.69 5.37 50.48
CA SER A 101 2.94 6.32 51.29
C SER A 101 2.25 5.65 52.48
N ASN A 102 1.75 4.41 52.33
CA ASN A 102 1.13 3.66 53.41
C ASN A 102 2.16 3.19 54.44
N GLU A 103 3.30 2.66 54.00
CA GLU A 103 4.39 2.23 54.89
C GLU A 103 5.03 3.42 55.62
N LEU A 104 5.17 4.58 54.97
CA LEU A 104 5.62 5.81 55.61
C LEU A 104 4.64 6.29 56.69
N SER A 105 3.32 6.23 56.43
CA SER A 105 2.33 6.55 57.46
C SER A 105 2.44 5.59 58.66
N ALA A 106 2.58 4.29 58.39
CA ALA A 106 2.75 3.28 59.44
C ALA A 106 4.06 3.46 60.23
N LEU A 107 5.15 3.84 59.55
CA LEU A 107 6.44 4.16 60.16
C LEU A 107 6.35 5.41 61.04
N GLY A 108 5.72 6.49 60.54
CA GLY A 108 5.50 7.73 61.29
C GLY A 108 4.70 7.50 62.57
N LYS A 109 3.69 6.63 62.50
CA LYS A 109 2.95 6.20 63.69
C LYS A 109 3.83 5.43 64.68
N ALA A 110 4.61 4.45 64.21
CA ALA A 110 5.52 3.69 65.06
C ALA A 110 6.61 4.56 65.72
N LEU A 111 7.04 5.63 65.05
CA LEU A 111 7.96 6.63 65.58
C LEU A 111 7.34 7.42 66.74
N CYS A 112 6.10 7.88 66.59
CA CYS A 112 5.39 8.55 67.68
C CYS A 112 5.11 7.60 68.86
N ASP A 113 4.77 6.35 68.59
CA ASP A 113 4.48 5.34 69.63
C ASP A 113 5.75 4.94 70.43
N SER A 114 6.94 5.12 69.84
CA SER A 114 8.25 4.84 70.47
C SER A 114 8.98 6.10 70.94
N TYR A 115 8.28 7.23 71.07
CA TYR A 115 8.87 8.51 71.45
C TYR A 115 9.38 8.51 72.90
N THR A 116 10.60 9.01 73.08
CA THR A 116 11.25 9.22 74.37
C THR A 116 11.65 10.69 74.55
N PRO A 117 11.85 11.18 75.79
CA PRO A 117 12.28 12.56 76.04
C PRO A 117 13.64 12.93 75.42
N GLU A 118 14.44 11.94 75.06
CA GLU A 118 15.74 12.13 74.39
C GLU A 118 15.57 12.48 72.89
N ASP A 119 14.41 12.17 72.31
CA ASP A 119 14.07 12.42 70.91
C ASP A 119 13.58 13.85 70.62
N VAL A 120 13.42 14.69 71.65
CA VAL A 120 12.86 16.05 71.56
C VAL A 120 13.63 16.90 70.53
N ALA A 121 14.95 16.76 70.48
CA ALA A 121 15.80 17.56 69.62
C ALA A 121 15.60 17.28 68.13
N GLU A 122 15.19 16.07 67.76
CA GLU A 122 15.09 15.62 66.36
C GLU A 122 13.63 15.43 65.91
N PHE A 123 12.73 15.09 66.83
CA PHE A 123 11.35 14.70 66.51
C PHE A 123 10.28 15.45 67.35
N GLY A 124 10.69 16.37 68.25
CA GLY A 124 9.77 17.06 69.17
C GLY A 124 8.67 17.87 68.48
N ASP A 125 9.03 18.68 67.48
CA ASP A 125 8.06 19.48 66.71
C ASP A 125 7.03 18.62 65.97
N PHE A 126 7.44 17.45 65.48
CA PHE A 126 6.56 16.49 64.83
C PHE A 126 5.62 15.84 65.85
N TYR A 127 6.16 15.41 66.99
CA TYR A 127 5.38 14.81 68.07
C TYR A 127 4.33 15.79 68.61
N ASP A 128 4.68 17.06 68.84
CA ASP A 128 3.75 18.09 69.33
C ASP A 128 2.61 18.35 68.34
N LYS A 129 2.94 18.38 67.03
CA LYS A 129 1.92 18.49 65.97
C LYS A 129 0.99 17.29 65.95
N VAL A 130 1.52 16.07 66.06
CA VAL A 130 0.72 14.83 66.12
C VAL A 130 -0.15 14.82 67.38
N ALA A 131 0.41 15.14 68.54
CA ALA A 131 -0.29 15.17 69.82
C ALA A 131 -1.47 16.15 69.80
N SER A 132 -1.28 17.37 69.25
CA SER A 132 -2.37 18.34 69.11
C SER A 132 -3.52 17.84 68.23
N GLN A 133 -3.20 17.15 67.12
CA GLN A 133 -4.18 16.56 66.20
C GLN A 133 -4.87 15.33 66.83
N GLN A 134 -4.14 14.51 67.59
CA GLN A 134 -4.70 13.37 68.33
C GLN A 134 -5.65 13.83 69.45
N ASP A 135 -5.32 14.90 70.17
CA ASP A 135 -6.20 15.47 71.21
C ASP A 135 -7.51 16.00 70.64
N GLU A 136 -7.46 16.67 69.48
CA GLU A 136 -8.67 17.09 68.76
C GLU A 136 -9.49 15.89 68.28
N LEU A 137 -8.84 14.83 67.81
CA LEU A 137 -9.50 13.58 67.42
C LEU A 137 -10.21 12.92 68.60
N ILE A 138 -9.55 12.81 69.76
CA ILE A 138 -10.14 12.24 70.99
C ILE A 138 -11.37 13.05 71.42
N LYS A 139 -11.31 14.39 71.38
CA LYS A 139 -12.47 15.26 71.70
C LYS A 139 -13.64 15.03 70.74
N LEU A 140 -13.37 14.84 69.45
CA LEU A 140 -14.39 14.57 68.44
C LEU A 140 -15.00 13.16 68.60
N GLU A 141 -14.20 12.15 68.93
CA GLU A 141 -14.65 10.79 69.20
C GLU A 141 -15.50 10.71 70.47
N GLN A 142 -15.07 11.36 71.56
CA GLN A 142 -15.87 11.48 72.78
C GLN A 142 -17.20 12.21 72.54
N LYS A 143 -17.19 13.25 71.69
CA LYS A 143 -18.41 13.97 71.28
C LYS A 143 -19.33 13.09 70.44
N GLN A 144 -18.80 12.30 69.52
CA GLN A 144 -19.56 11.33 68.73
C GLN A 144 -20.23 10.27 69.61
N GLU A 145 -19.47 9.73 70.56
CA GLU A 145 -19.94 8.70 71.47
C GLU A 145 -21.01 9.23 72.44
N LYS A 146 -20.83 10.44 72.96
CA LYS A 146 -21.86 11.13 73.74
C LYS A 146 -23.16 11.32 72.93
N MET A 147 -23.05 11.77 71.68
CA MET A 147 -24.21 11.91 70.78
C MET A 147 -24.90 10.57 70.48
N ARG A 148 -24.16 9.46 70.42
CA ARG A 148 -24.74 8.12 70.26
C ARG A 148 -25.56 7.71 71.48
N ARG A 149 -25.04 7.94 72.69
CA ARG A 149 -25.77 7.66 73.93
C ARG A 149 -27.00 8.53 74.11
N ASP A 150 -26.91 9.82 73.73
CA ASP A 150 -28.03 10.76 73.81
C ASP A 150 -29.19 10.39 72.87
N ILE A 151 -28.91 9.68 71.75
CA ILE A 151 -29.93 9.16 70.81
C ILE A 151 -30.75 8.01 71.41
N GLU A 152 -30.17 7.19 72.28
CA GLU A 152 -30.87 6.07 72.91
C GLU A 152 -32.06 6.54 73.75
N GLN A 153 -31.99 7.78 74.25
CA GLN A 153 -32.97 8.40 75.15
C GLN A 153 -33.96 9.34 74.44
N SER A 154 -33.91 9.50 73.11
CA SER A 154 -34.67 10.53 72.38
C SER A 154 -35.85 10.01 71.52
N GLY A 155 -36.83 10.87 71.21
CA GLY A 155 -37.97 10.58 70.32
C GLY A 155 -37.61 10.46 68.82
N PHE A 156 -38.53 9.97 67.98
CA PHE A 156 -38.27 9.61 66.57
C PHE A 156 -37.64 10.73 65.71
N PHE A 157 -38.22 11.93 65.72
CA PHE A 157 -37.69 13.06 64.93
C PHE A 157 -36.35 13.59 65.46
N SER A 158 -36.12 13.54 66.78
CA SER A 158 -34.82 13.91 67.36
C SER A 158 -33.75 12.85 67.08
N LYS A 159 -34.11 11.57 67.00
CA LYS A 159 -33.21 10.49 66.55
C LYS A 159 -32.71 10.74 65.13
N MET A 160 -33.59 11.11 64.21
CA MET A 160 -33.22 11.38 62.81
C MET A 160 -32.27 12.59 62.67
N PHE A 161 -32.58 13.71 63.34
CA PHE A 161 -31.71 14.90 63.31
C PHE A 161 -30.35 14.64 63.99
N ALA A 162 -30.34 13.85 65.06
CA ALA A 162 -29.11 13.46 65.74
C ALA A 162 -28.27 12.48 64.90
N GLN A 163 -28.89 11.57 64.14
CA GLN A 163 -28.17 10.70 63.18
C GLN A 163 -27.46 11.50 62.08
N LEU A 164 -28.10 12.54 61.54
CA LEU A 164 -27.46 13.47 60.58
C LEU A 164 -26.24 14.18 61.21
N LYS A 165 -26.36 14.65 62.46
CA LYS A 165 -25.23 15.25 63.19
C LYS A 165 -24.10 14.26 63.44
N ILE A 166 -24.41 13.01 63.79
CA ILE A 166 -23.41 11.95 63.96
C ILE A 166 -22.70 11.65 62.64
N ALA A 167 -23.42 11.61 61.52
CA ALA A 167 -22.82 11.43 60.20
C ALA A 167 -21.87 12.59 59.84
N GLY A 168 -22.24 13.83 60.17
CA GLY A 168 -21.38 15.00 60.04
C GLY A 168 -20.09 14.87 60.86
N VAL A 169 -20.21 14.56 62.15
CA VAL A 169 -19.05 14.34 63.05
C VAL A 169 -18.19 13.15 62.58
N ALA A 170 -18.79 12.06 62.11
CA ALA A 170 -18.07 10.92 61.55
C ALA A 170 -17.25 11.30 60.31
N THR A 171 -17.78 12.20 59.47
CA THR A 171 -17.07 12.72 58.29
C THR A 171 -15.88 13.58 58.72
N THR A 172 -16.05 14.45 59.72
CA THR A 172 -14.95 15.24 60.29
C THR A 172 -13.88 14.34 60.92
N ILE A 173 -14.25 13.30 61.65
CA ILE A 173 -13.31 12.31 62.21
C ILE A 173 -12.49 11.64 61.11
N ARG A 174 -13.13 11.23 60.01
CA ARG A 174 -12.42 10.66 58.84
C ARG A 174 -11.43 11.64 58.22
N GLN A 175 -11.80 12.92 58.12
CA GLN A 175 -10.90 13.97 57.62
C GLN A 175 -9.69 14.17 58.53
N PHE A 176 -9.89 14.21 59.85
CA PHE A 176 -8.80 14.29 60.83
C PHE A 176 -7.88 13.08 60.78
N ARG A 177 -8.42 11.86 60.70
CA ARG A 177 -7.61 10.64 60.53
C ARG A 177 -6.78 10.68 59.25
N SER A 178 -7.38 11.05 58.12
CA SER A 178 -6.65 11.21 56.86
C SER A 178 -5.57 12.29 56.92
N ARG A 179 -5.81 13.38 57.66
CA ARG A 179 -4.81 14.43 57.88
C ARG A 179 -3.65 13.93 58.74
N LEU A 180 -3.94 13.15 59.79
CA LEU A 180 -2.93 12.49 60.62
C LEU A 180 -2.08 11.51 59.79
N ASP A 181 -2.71 10.63 58.98
CA ASP A 181 -1.99 9.69 58.12
C ASP A 181 -1.04 10.40 57.13
N ARG A 182 -1.49 11.54 56.58
CA ARG A 182 -0.63 12.37 55.72
C ARG A 182 0.51 13.01 56.50
N LEU A 183 0.26 13.49 57.71
CA LEU A 183 1.27 14.11 58.56
C LEU A 183 2.33 13.08 58.97
N PHE A 184 1.91 11.86 59.34
CA PHE A 184 2.81 10.72 59.54
C PHE A 184 3.65 10.42 58.31
N ALA A 185 3.02 10.29 57.13
CA ALA A 185 3.74 9.93 55.92
C ALA A 185 4.77 10.99 55.48
N VAL A 186 4.41 12.29 55.57
CA VAL A 186 5.30 13.40 55.17
C VAL A 186 6.51 13.48 56.10
N GLU A 187 6.29 13.45 57.41
CA GLU A 187 7.36 13.62 58.38
C GLU A 187 8.23 12.35 58.48
N ALA A 188 7.63 11.15 58.42
CA ALA A 188 8.43 9.92 58.31
C ALA A 188 9.32 9.93 57.07
N ARG A 189 8.84 10.49 55.95
CA ARG A 189 9.63 10.61 54.73
C ARG A 189 10.80 11.57 54.89
N THR A 190 10.60 12.76 55.43
CA THR A 190 11.68 13.74 55.63
C THR A 190 12.76 13.18 56.55
N LEU A 191 12.35 12.52 57.62
CA LEU A 191 13.26 11.90 58.59
C LEU A 191 14.01 10.70 58.01
N LEU A 192 13.37 9.92 57.12
CA LEU A 192 14.00 8.77 56.45
C LEU A 192 14.97 9.24 55.35
N GLU A 193 14.63 10.28 54.60
CA GLU A 193 15.52 10.89 53.59
C GLU A 193 16.73 11.59 54.23
N ASN A 194 16.56 12.17 55.43
CA ASN A 194 17.65 12.81 56.18
C ASN A 194 18.51 11.81 57.00
N GLY A 195 18.12 10.53 57.05
CA GLY A 195 18.85 9.48 57.77
C GLY A 195 18.74 9.54 59.30
N THR A 196 17.85 10.37 59.87
CA THR A 196 17.71 10.51 61.33
C THR A 196 17.03 9.30 61.98
N ILE A 197 16.19 8.58 61.23
CA ILE A 197 15.52 7.36 61.73
C ILE A 197 16.48 6.17 61.82
N ASP A 198 17.58 6.16 61.04
CA ASP A 198 18.48 5.01 60.92
C ASP A 198 19.04 4.59 62.29
N ALA A 199 19.62 5.53 63.04
CA ALA A 199 20.20 5.27 64.36
C ALA A 199 19.15 4.78 65.38
N LYS A 200 17.93 5.33 65.29
CA LYS A 200 16.82 4.97 66.19
C LYS A 200 16.24 3.60 65.87
N ALA A 201 16.13 3.25 64.59
CA ALA A 201 15.69 1.94 64.14
C ALA A 201 16.72 0.84 64.50
N GLU A 202 18.02 1.14 64.39
CA GLU A 202 19.09 0.25 64.82
C GLU A 202 19.06 0.03 66.35
N ALA A 203 18.89 1.10 67.14
CA ALA A 203 18.79 1.01 68.59
C ALA A 203 17.54 0.26 69.08
N ALA A 204 16.40 0.38 68.37
CA ALA A 204 15.18 -0.34 68.68
C ALA A 204 15.26 -1.85 68.35
N GLY A 205 16.17 -2.24 67.46
CA GLY A 205 16.37 -3.61 67.01
C GLY A 205 15.39 -4.04 65.91
N PRO A 206 15.78 -5.06 65.10
CA PRO A 206 15.08 -5.43 63.86
C PRO A 206 13.68 -6.01 64.08
N ASP A 207 13.45 -6.68 65.22
CA ASP A 207 12.16 -7.30 65.56
C ASP A 207 11.17 -6.33 66.22
N SER A 208 11.59 -5.09 66.50
CA SER A 208 10.71 -4.09 67.07
C SER A 208 9.68 -3.60 66.04
N PRO A 209 8.48 -3.13 66.46
CA PRO A 209 7.51 -2.54 65.54
C PRO A 209 8.10 -1.40 64.69
N LEU A 210 9.03 -0.62 65.24
CA LEU A 210 9.74 0.43 64.52
C LEU A 210 10.73 -0.16 63.49
N GLY A 211 11.55 -1.13 63.89
CA GLY A 211 12.54 -1.79 63.03
C GLY A 211 11.89 -2.50 61.83
N VAL A 212 10.80 -3.23 62.05
CA VAL A 212 10.03 -3.91 60.99
C VAL A 212 9.47 -2.91 59.98
N ARG A 213 8.88 -1.81 60.46
CA ARG A 213 8.30 -0.77 59.58
C ARG A 213 9.37 0.02 58.83
N PHE A 214 10.50 0.29 59.48
CA PHE A 214 11.64 0.93 58.84
C PHE A 214 12.22 0.07 57.72
N ALA A 215 12.43 -1.22 57.96
CA ALA A 215 12.90 -2.16 56.94
C ALA A 215 11.92 -2.26 55.75
N SER A 216 10.62 -2.36 56.02
CA SER A 216 9.56 -2.38 55.00
C SER A 216 9.56 -1.11 54.14
N ALA A 217 9.63 0.08 54.77
CA ALA A 217 9.67 1.35 54.05
C ALA A 217 10.93 1.49 53.18
N ARG A 218 12.11 1.09 53.70
CA ARG A 218 13.37 1.04 52.94
C ARG A 218 13.32 0.06 51.77
N GLU A 219 12.69 -1.10 51.95
CA GLU A 219 12.53 -2.08 50.88
C GLU A 219 11.72 -1.49 49.72
N VAL A 220 10.57 -0.88 50.02
CA VAL A 220 9.74 -0.21 49.01
C VAL A 220 10.49 0.95 48.36
N GLN A 221 11.22 1.76 49.13
CA GLN A 221 12.06 2.84 48.60
C GLN A 221 13.11 2.32 47.60
N ASN A 222 13.77 1.21 47.92
CA ASN A 222 14.75 0.57 47.02
C ASN A 222 14.09 0.05 45.73
N ARG A 223 12.88 -0.52 45.83
CA ARG A 223 12.11 -0.95 44.65
C ARG A 223 11.74 0.24 43.76
N ILE A 224 11.27 1.35 44.36
CA ILE A 224 10.98 2.59 43.63
C ILE A 224 12.24 3.09 42.93
N ALA A 225 13.37 3.19 43.64
CA ALA A 225 14.63 3.65 43.05
C ALA A 225 15.06 2.77 41.86
N THR A 226 14.93 1.44 41.98
CA THR A 226 15.21 0.49 40.90
C THR A 226 14.28 0.70 39.70
N LEU A 227 12.98 0.88 39.93
CA LEU A 227 12.01 1.13 38.87
C LEU A 227 12.24 2.49 38.19
N THR A 228 12.61 3.54 38.94
CA THR A 228 12.98 4.84 38.39
C THR A 228 14.22 4.75 37.51
N GLN A 229 15.24 4.00 37.95
CA GLN A 229 16.42 3.75 37.12
C GLN A 229 16.06 3.01 35.82
N ARG A 230 15.14 2.03 35.90
CA ARG A 230 14.64 1.32 34.72
C ARG A 230 13.83 2.21 33.78
N ASP A 231 12.97 3.11 34.30
CA ASP A 231 12.25 4.08 33.48
C ASP A 231 13.23 5.01 32.73
N GLN A 232 14.28 5.47 33.41
CA GLN A 232 15.30 6.32 32.79
C GLN A 232 16.05 5.57 31.67
N ALA A 233 16.45 4.31 31.91
CA ALA A 233 17.10 3.50 30.88
C ALA A 233 16.20 3.29 29.65
N VAL A 234 14.90 3.00 29.87
CA VAL A 234 13.92 2.86 28.78
C VAL A 234 13.70 4.19 28.05
N PHE A 235 13.73 5.32 28.77
CA PHE A 235 13.62 6.65 28.18
C PHE A 235 14.81 6.97 27.26
N ASP A 236 16.03 6.66 27.70
CA ASP A 236 17.24 6.87 26.92
C ASP A 236 17.26 5.97 25.67
N ASP A 237 16.85 4.70 25.82
CA ASP A 237 16.67 3.77 24.69
C ASP A 237 15.62 4.28 23.68
N LEU A 238 14.47 4.79 24.16
CA LEU A 238 13.45 5.39 23.30
C LEU A 238 13.99 6.60 22.52
N ALA A 239 14.79 7.45 23.18
CA ALA A 239 15.41 8.59 22.53
C ALA A 239 16.38 8.14 21.42
N ALA A 240 17.18 7.09 21.67
CA ALA A 240 18.09 6.52 20.67
C ALA A 240 17.34 5.93 19.47
N VAL A 241 16.26 5.18 19.70
CA VAL A 241 15.42 4.61 18.63
C VAL A 241 14.76 5.71 17.80
N ARG A 242 14.26 6.77 18.43
CA ARG A 242 13.66 7.91 17.72
C ARG A 242 14.68 8.67 16.90
N ALA A 243 15.91 8.84 17.39
CA ALA A 243 17.00 9.42 16.62
C ALA A 243 17.36 8.54 15.40
N ALA A 244 17.35 7.21 15.56
CA ALA A 244 17.54 6.29 14.43
C ALA A 244 16.42 6.44 13.38
N LEU A 245 15.15 6.49 13.80
CA LEU A 245 14.02 6.74 12.89
C LEU A 245 14.15 8.09 12.17
N ASP A 246 14.60 9.14 12.85
CA ASP A 246 14.82 10.45 12.24
C ASP A 246 15.94 10.42 11.19
N SER A 247 17.02 9.67 11.44
CA SER A 247 18.11 9.49 10.46
C SER A 247 17.65 8.83 9.15
N TYR A 248 16.58 8.03 9.20
CA TYR A 248 15.96 7.44 8.01
C TYR A 248 14.87 8.33 7.36
N GLY A 249 14.63 9.52 7.92
CA GLY A 249 13.55 10.42 7.52
C GLY A 249 12.16 9.89 7.90
N ALA A 250 12.09 9.04 8.92
CA ALA A 250 10.89 8.31 9.34
C ALA A 250 10.30 8.80 10.67
N SER A 251 10.79 9.90 11.25
CA SER A 251 10.41 10.37 12.59
C SER A 251 8.92 10.68 12.77
N SER A 252 8.28 11.29 11.76
CA SER A 252 6.85 11.66 11.84
C SER A 252 5.92 10.55 11.34
N ASN A 253 6.26 9.92 10.21
CA ASN A 253 5.42 8.92 9.56
C ASN A 253 6.25 7.80 8.92
N PRO A 254 6.67 6.79 9.73
CA PRO A 254 7.43 5.64 9.25
C PRO A 254 6.72 4.89 8.11
N SER A 255 5.39 4.78 8.18
CA SER A 255 4.58 4.09 7.17
C SER A 255 4.62 4.78 5.81
N ALA A 256 4.52 6.12 5.78
CA ALA A 256 4.65 6.90 4.55
C ALA A 256 6.05 6.75 3.96
N ARG A 257 7.09 6.85 4.80
CA ARG A 257 8.48 6.69 4.36
C ARG A 257 8.76 5.31 3.77
N ILE A 258 8.25 4.24 4.41
CA ILE A 258 8.33 2.88 3.86
C ILE A 258 7.62 2.78 2.50
N SER A 259 6.48 3.45 2.33
CA SER A 259 5.75 3.46 1.05
C SER A 259 6.54 4.14 -0.06
N GLU A 260 7.18 5.28 0.23
CA GLU A 260 8.07 5.98 -0.71
C GLU A 260 9.26 5.11 -1.13
N LEU A 261 9.94 4.48 -0.17
CA LEU A 261 11.06 3.58 -0.42
C LEU A 261 10.61 2.37 -1.27
N ARG A 262 9.45 1.80 -1.01
CA ARG A 262 8.88 0.72 -1.85
C ARG A 262 8.59 1.18 -3.28
N SER A 263 8.12 2.41 -3.47
CA SER A 263 7.95 2.98 -4.80
C SER A 263 9.30 3.12 -5.51
N SER A 264 10.32 3.61 -4.80
CA SER A 264 11.68 3.76 -5.31
C SER A 264 12.31 2.42 -5.68
N ILE A 265 12.13 1.38 -4.84
CA ILE A 265 12.53 -0.01 -5.15
C ILE A 265 11.85 -0.49 -6.42
N LYS A 266 10.54 -0.30 -6.56
CA LYS A 266 9.80 -0.72 -7.76
C LYS A 266 10.26 0.01 -9.01
N GLU A 267 10.64 1.29 -8.90
CA GLU A 267 11.22 2.05 -10.00
C GLU A 267 12.62 1.56 -10.36
N ALA A 268 13.45 1.25 -9.36
CA ALA A 268 14.76 0.66 -9.56
C ALA A 268 14.66 -0.72 -10.22
N ASP A 269 13.75 -1.59 -9.76
CA ASP A 269 13.50 -2.91 -10.37
C ASP A 269 13.11 -2.77 -11.86
N LYS A 270 12.21 -1.83 -12.20
CA LYS A 270 11.86 -1.55 -13.61
C LYS A 270 13.05 -1.05 -14.43
N LYS A 271 13.88 -0.17 -13.88
CA LYS A 271 15.10 0.34 -14.54
C LYS A 271 16.12 -0.79 -14.74
N ILE A 272 16.29 -1.66 -13.76
CA ILE A 272 17.13 -2.86 -13.86
C ILE A 272 16.61 -3.77 -14.98
N ASP A 273 15.33 -4.15 -14.93
CA ASP A 273 14.73 -5.06 -15.91
C ASP A 273 14.82 -4.52 -17.35
N SER A 274 14.52 -3.23 -17.53
CA SER A 274 14.64 -2.59 -18.84
C SER A 274 16.08 -2.55 -19.36
N LEU A 275 17.04 -2.20 -18.50
CA LEU A 275 18.46 -2.14 -18.87
C LEU A 275 19.00 -3.53 -19.20
N VAL A 276 18.62 -4.54 -18.43
CA VAL A 276 18.95 -5.95 -18.65
C VAL A 276 18.48 -6.40 -20.03
N VAL A 277 17.19 -6.21 -20.34
CA VAL A 277 16.61 -6.63 -21.63
C VAL A 277 17.22 -5.85 -22.79
N LEU A 278 17.44 -4.53 -22.63
CA LEU A 278 18.07 -3.70 -23.64
C LEU A 278 19.49 -4.17 -23.94
N THR A 279 20.26 -4.48 -22.90
CA THR A 279 21.64 -4.97 -23.03
C THR A 279 21.68 -6.28 -23.80
N ALA A 280 20.79 -7.23 -23.49
CA ALA A 280 20.70 -8.48 -24.22
C ALA A 280 20.33 -8.27 -25.69
N ARG A 281 19.36 -7.40 -25.97
CA ARG A 281 18.93 -7.09 -27.34
C ARG A 281 20.05 -6.49 -28.16
N GLU A 282 20.67 -5.44 -27.66
CA GLU A 282 21.75 -4.78 -28.40
C GLU A 282 22.98 -5.66 -28.58
N TYR A 283 23.29 -6.53 -27.61
CA TYR A 283 24.31 -7.54 -27.80
C TYR A 283 23.91 -8.50 -28.93
N THR A 284 22.68 -9.02 -28.89
CA THR A 284 22.13 -9.96 -29.87
C THR A 284 22.08 -9.36 -31.28
N ASP A 285 21.70 -8.09 -31.41
CA ASP A 285 21.53 -7.39 -32.69
C ASP A 285 22.85 -7.17 -33.44
N LYS A 286 24.00 -7.35 -32.77
CA LYS A 286 25.32 -7.43 -33.43
C LYS A 286 25.50 -8.70 -34.25
N PHE A 287 24.77 -9.76 -33.92
CA PHE A 287 24.93 -11.11 -34.47
C PHE A 287 23.71 -11.58 -35.27
N LEU A 288 22.50 -11.14 -34.89
CA LEU A 288 21.24 -11.61 -35.46
C LEU A 288 20.39 -10.45 -35.97
N ASP A 289 19.69 -10.66 -37.09
CA ASP A 289 18.63 -9.77 -37.55
C ASP A 289 17.35 -9.89 -36.72
N GLU A 290 16.37 -9.02 -36.96
CA GLU A 290 15.07 -9.02 -36.27
C GLU A 290 14.28 -10.35 -36.42
N ASN A 291 14.58 -11.12 -37.45
CA ASN A 291 13.92 -12.39 -37.78
C ASN A 291 14.70 -13.62 -37.27
N GLY A 292 15.84 -13.41 -36.60
CA GLY A 292 16.66 -14.48 -36.04
C GLY A 292 17.69 -15.08 -37.00
N ARG A 293 17.97 -14.43 -38.13
CA ARG A 293 19.01 -14.87 -39.07
C ARG A 293 20.37 -14.30 -38.66
N SER A 294 21.41 -15.12 -38.80
CA SER A 294 22.79 -14.70 -38.55
C SER A 294 23.25 -13.62 -39.53
N LEU A 295 23.87 -12.56 -39.00
CA LEU A 295 24.49 -11.46 -39.75
C LEU A 295 25.94 -11.78 -40.16
N LEU A 296 26.58 -12.80 -39.58
CA LEU A 296 28.02 -13.09 -39.73
C LEU A 296 28.40 -14.05 -40.88
N GLY A 297 27.46 -14.46 -41.74
CA GLY A 297 27.73 -15.28 -42.94
C GLY A 297 26.64 -16.34 -43.14
N ASN A 298 26.01 -16.57 -44.30
CA ASN A 298 26.42 -16.49 -45.71
C ASN A 298 27.60 -17.39 -46.14
N THR A 299 27.98 -18.38 -45.33
CA THR A 299 28.68 -19.59 -45.80
C THR A 299 27.71 -20.77 -45.75
N GLY A 300 26.99 -21.00 -46.86
CA GLY A 300 26.41 -22.29 -47.29
C GLY A 300 25.35 -22.99 -46.41
N ASP A 301 25.58 -23.10 -45.10
CA ASP A 301 24.90 -24.07 -44.25
C ASP A 301 24.13 -23.42 -43.09
N GLY A 302 24.23 -22.10 -42.88
CA GLY A 302 23.28 -21.32 -42.05
C GLY A 302 23.02 -21.76 -40.60
N HIS A 303 23.78 -22.74 -40.06
CA HIS A 303 23.41 -23.46 -38.85
C HIS A 303 24.47 -23.48 -37.74
N THR A 304 25.68 -22.97 -37.95
CA THR A 304 26.75 -23.08 -36.94
C THR A 304 26.87 -21.80 -36.10
N PHE A 305 26.21 -21.79 -34.94
CA PHE A 305 26.38 -20.78 -33.89
C PHE A 305 27.73 -20.88 -33.16
N SER A 306 28.53 -21.91 -33.45
CA SER A 306 29.84 -22.19 -32.82
C SER A 306 30.82 -21.02 -32.89
N ASP A 307 30.69 -20.18 -33.91
CA ASP A 307 31.64 -19.11 -34.20
C ASP A 307 31.25 -17.78 -33.51
N MET A 308 30.12 -17.76 -32.78
CA MET A 308 29.61 -16.58 -32.05
C MET A 308 30.13 -16.47 -30.61
N GLY A 309 31.20 -17.19 -30.28
CA GLY A 309 31.91 -17.11 -29.00
C GLY A 309 31.15 -17.72 -27.82
N MET A 310 31.46 -17.25 -26.61
CA MET A 310 31.01 -17.88 -25.36
C MET A 310 29.49 -17.84 -25.12
N TYR A 311 28.77 -16.99 -25.86
CA TYR A 311 27.32 -16.84 -25.78
C TYR A 311 26.55 -17.47 -26.95
N ALA A 312 27.22 -18.29 -27.76
CA ALA A 312 26.65 -18.99 -28.92
C ALA A 312 25.30 -19.66 -28.64
N ARG A 313 25.21 -20.41 -27.53
CA ARG A 313 23.99 -21.13 -27.15
C ARG A 313 22.81 -20.20 -26.84
N GLN A 314 23.08 -19.06 -26.20
CA GLN A 314 22.05 -18.06 -25.89
C GLN A 314 21.57 -17.38 -27.17
N LEU A 315 22.49 -17.06 -28.08
CA LEU A 315 22.16 -16.49 -29.39
C LEU A 315 21.35 -17.47 -30.24
N GLU A 316 21.68 -18.76 -30.24
CA GLU A 316 20.92 -19.81 -30.93
C GLU A 316 19.46 -19.89 -30.44
N GLN A 317 19.26 -19.88 -29.12
CA GLN A 317 17.92 -19.89 -28.54
C GLN A 317 17.10 -18.67 -28.95
N ILE A 318 17.72 -17.48 -28.94
CA ILE A 318 17.07 -16.24 -29.36
C ILE A 318 16.75 -16.26 -30.86
N ALA A 319 17.67 -16.77 -31.69
CA ALA A 319 17.47 -16.93 -33.13
C ALA A 319 16.24 -17.79 -33.45
N VAL A 320 16.13 -18.97 -32.81
CA VAL A 320 14.98 -19.87 -32.97
C VAL A 320 13.68 -19.16 -32.58
N LEU A 321 13.66 -18.45 -31.44
CA LEU A 321 12.48 -17.72 -30.99
C LEU A 321 12.09 -16.56 -31.92
N ARG A 322 13.06 -15.79 -32.44
CA ARG A 322 12.80 -14.73 -33.43
C ARG A 322 12.24 -15.32 -34.73
N SER A 323 12.80 -16.42 -35.20
CA SER A 323 12.35 -17.12 -36.41
C SER A 323 10.93 -17.71 -36.26
N ASP A 324 10.64 -18.31 -35.11
CA ASP A 324 9.30 -18.81 -34.78
C ASP A 324 8.27 -17.66 -34.81
N ILE A 325 8.58 -16.56 -34.14
CA ILE A 325 7.73 -15.36 -34.08
C ILE A 325 7.49 -14.81 -35.48
N TRP A 326 8.54 -14.68 -36.29
CA TRP A 326 8.42 -14.23 -37.67
C TRP A 326 7.52 -15.17 -38.48
N THR A 327 7.75 -16.48 -38.40
CA THR A 327 6.97 -17.50 -39.12
C THR A 327 5.49 -17.45 -38.73
N ILE A 328 5.17 -17.30 -37.44
CA ILE A 328 3.80 -17.17 -36.95
C ILE A 328 3.14 -15.90 -37.50
N ARG A 329 3.86 -14.76 -37.49
CA ARG A 329 3.34 -13.50 -38.07
C ARG A 329 3.03 -13.65 -39.56
N GLN A 330 3.93 -14.26 -40.32
CA GLN A 330 3.71 -14.51 -41.75
C GLN A 330 2.50 -15.42 -41.99
N LYS A 331 2.33 -16.48 -41.17
CA LYS A 331 1.14 -17.35 -41.26
C LYS A 331 -0.16 -16.60 -41.00
N ILE A 332 -0.18 -15.70 -40.00
CA ILE A 332 -1.35 -14.86 -39.71
C ILE A 332 -1.65 -13.95 -40.91
N ASP A 333 -0.64 -13.25 -41.44
CA ASP A 333 -0.80 -12.32 -42.56
C ASP A 333 -1.31 -13.02 -43.84
N VAL A 334 -0.79 -14.21 -44.12
CA VAL A 334 -1.28 -15.05 -45.23
C VAL A 334 -2.76 -15.42 -45.04
N LEU A 335 -3.18 -15.81 -43.84
CA LEU A 335 -4.57 -16.16 -43.54
C LEU A 335 -5.51 -14.94 -43.63
N GLU A 336 -5.09 -13.79 -43.13
CA GLU A 336 -5.85 -12.53 -43.22
C GLU A 336 -6.00 -12.07 -44.66
N THR A 337 -4.91 -12.11 -45.43
CA THR A 337 -4.92 -11.81 -46.87
C THR A 337 -5.83 -12.77 -47.63
N SER A 338 -5.77 -14.07 -47.32
CA SER A 338 -6.65 -15.08 -47.93
C SER A 338 -8.13 -14.80 -47.65
N LEU A 339 -8.48 -14.44 -46.41
CA LEU A 339 -9.86 -14.04 -46.05
C LEU A 339 -10.32 -12.79 -46.83
N LYS A 340 -9.42 -11.83 -47.05
CA LYS A 340 -9.71 -10.63 -47.84
C LYS A 340 -9.93 -10.97 -49.31
N ILE A 341 -9.11 -11.82 -49.90
CA ILE A 341 -9.28 -12.32 -51.27
C ILE A 341 -10.65 -13.03 -51.40
N GLU A 342 -10.96 -13.97 -50.51
CA GLU A 342 -12.26 -14.68 -50.53
C GLU A 342 -13.47 -13.72 -50.46
N SER A 343 -13.35 -12.62 -49.71
CA SER A 343 -14.41 -11.60 -49.63
C SER A 343 -14.55 -10.81 -50.93
N LEU A 344 -13.43 -10.47 -51.58
CA LEU A 344 -13.42 -9.78 -52.86
C LEU A 344 -13.98 -10.68 -53.97
N ASP A 345 -13.62 -11.96 -53.99
CA ASP A 345 -14.14 -12.93 -54.97
C ASP A 345 -15.67 -13.07 -54.87
N LYS A 346 -16.23 -13.06 -53.66
CA LYS A 346 -17.69 -13.05 -53.46
C LYS A 346 -18.34 -11.78 -54.00
N ASN A 347 -17.72 -10.62 -53.79
CA ASN A 347 -18.21 -9.35 -54.30
C ASN A 347 -18.15 -9.31 -55.83
N ILE A 348 -17.02 -9.73 -56.42
CA ILE A 348 -16.84 -9.85 -57.88
C ILE A 348 -17.90 -10.78 -58.47
N SER A 349 -18.12 -11.94 -57.84
CA SER A 349 -19.16 -12.89 -58.28
C SER A 349 -20.56 -12.27 -58.23
N SER A 350 -20.86 -11.52 -57.16
CA SER A 350 -22.15 -10.81 -57.01
C SER A 350 -22.32 -9.74 -58.08
N TYR A 351 -21.32 -8.89 -58.29
CA TYR A 351 -21.36 -7.84 -59.31
C TYR A 351 -21.43 -8.41 -60.73
N SER A 352 -20.72 -9.51 -61.00
CA SER A 352 -20.77 -10.17 -62.30
C SER A 352 -22.20 -10.64 -62.63
N ARG A 353 -22.90 -11.23 -61.65
CA ARG A 353 -24.33 -11.61 -61.81
C ARG A 353 -25.22 -10.40 -62.06
N SER A 354 -24.99 -9.29 -61.35
CA SER A 354 -25.75 -8.05 -61.59
C SER A 354 -25.49 -7.48 -62.98
N VAL A 355 -24.25 -7.51 -63.46
CA VAL A 355 -23.89 -7.09 -64.82
C VAL A 355 -24.59 -7.96 -65.86
N GLU A 356 -24.59 -9.28 -65.68
CA GLU A 356 -25.34 -10.19 -66.56
C GLU A 356 -26.84 -9.86 -66.58
N GLU A 357 -27.44 -9.63 -65.41
CA GLU A 357 -28.85 -9.24 -65.31
C GLU A 357 -29.15 -7.92 -66.03
N TYR A 358 -28.30 -6.90 -65.85
CA TYR A 358 -28.46 -5.61 -66.52
C TYR A 358 -28.24 -5.73 -68.03
N THR A 359 -27.27 -6.54 -68.47
CA THR A 359 -27.04 -6.81 -69.89
C THR A 359 -28.29 -7.40 -70.53
N ARG A 360 -28.92 -8.38 -69.86
CA ARG A 360 -30.17 -9.00 -70.32
C ARG A 360 -31.34 -7.99 -70.40
N LYS A 361 -31.43 -7.06 -69.45
CA LYS A 361 -32.43 -5.97 -69.50
C LYS A 361 -32.16 -5.00 -70.65
N ILE A 362 -30.90 -4.67 -70.93
CA ILE A 362 -30.52 -3.82 -72.06
C ILE A 362 -30.93 -4.49 -73.38
N GLU A 363 -30.68 -5.78 -73.54
CA GLU A 363 -31.11 -6.54 -74.72
C GLU A 363 -32.63 -6.47 -74.92
N GLN A 364 -33.41 -6.72 -73.86
CA GLN A 364 -34.87 -6.60 -73.89
C GLN A 364 -35.34 -5.20 -74.29
N TYR A 365 -34.76 -4.14 -73.71
CA TYR A 365 -35.10 -2.77 -74.08
C TYR A 365 -34.70 -2.44 -75.52
N THR A 366 -33.58 -2.98 -76.00
CA THR A 366 -33.12 -2.78 -77.38
C THR A 366 -34.11 -3.40 -78.37
N GLU A 367 -34.62 -4.60 -78.08
CA GLU A 367 -35.67 -5.25 -78.87
C GLU A 367 -36.98 -4.44 -78.86
N MET A 368 -37.40 -3.93 -77.69
CA MET A 368 -38.57 -3.05 -77.59
C MET A 368 -38.42 -1.77 -78.43
N ILE A 369 -37.24 -1.13 -78.38
CA ILE A 369 -36.94 0.06 -79.19
C ILE A 369 -36.99 -0.28 -80.69
N ALA A 370 -36.44 -1.42 -81.11
CA ALA A 370 -36.48 -1.86 -82.50
C ALA A 370 -37.92 -2.07 -82.99
N ASN A 371 -38.76 -2.71 -82.16
CA ASN A 371 -40.18 -2.90 -82.46
C ASN A 371 -40.92 -1.55 -82.58
N LEU A 372 -40.71 -0.62 -81.65
CA LEU A 372 -41.31 0.71 -81.71
C LEU A 372 -40.87 1.48 -82.95
N ARG A 373 -39.59 1.41 -83.35
CA ARG A 373 -39.12 2.03 -84.60
C ARG A 373 -39.82 1.47 -85.82
N LYS A 374 -40.04 0.15 -85.87
CA LYS A 374 -40.80 -0.48 -86.96
C LYS A 374 -42.23 0.03 -86.98
N THR A 375 -42.91 0.06 -85.82
CA THR A 375 -44.28 0.60 -85.73
C THR A 375 -44.36 2.07 -86.14
N ILE A 376 -43.36 2.89 -85.80
CA ILE A 376 -43.30 4.29 -86.27
C ILE A 376 -43.17 4.33 -87.79
N ALA A 377 -42.26 3.55 -88.38
CA ALA A 377 -42.08 3.52 -89.83
C ALA A 377 -43.35 3.05 -90.56
N ASP A 378 -44.02 2.01 -90.05
CA ASP A 378 -45.30 1.53 -90.57
C ASP A 378 -46.37 2.63 -90.48
N ALA A 379 -46.46 3.34 -89.35
CA ALA A 379 -47.38 4.45 -89.16
C ALA A 379 -47.07 5.66 -90.05
N GLU A 380 -45.80 5.93 -90.36
CA GLU A 380 -45.38 6.97 -91.30
C GLU A 380 -45.81 6.62 -92.74
N LEU A 381 -45.64 5.37 -93.16
CA LEU A 381 -46.12 4.87 -94.45
C LEU A 381 -47.64 4.98 -94.56
N ASP A 382 -48.37 4.55 -93.53
CA ASP A 382 -49.84 4.68 -93.48
C ASP A 382 -50.28 6.15 -93.55
N LYS A 383 -49.60 7.03 -92.82
CA LYS A 383 -49.85 8.47 -92.87
C LYS A 383 -49.60 9.02 -94.27
N GLU A 384 -48.52 8.65 -94.92
CA GLU A 384 -48.19 9.11 -96.28
C GLU A 384 -49.24 8.62 -97.29
N ALA A 385 -49.67 7.36 -97.19
CA ALA A 385 -50.77 6.82 -98.00
C ALA A 385 -52.08 7.59 -97.80
N LEU A 386 -52.42 7.94 -96.55
CA LEU A 386 -53.59 8.76 -96.24
C LEU A 386 -53.46 10.20 -96.76
N VAL A 387 -52.26 10.79 -96.71
CA VAL A 387 -52.00 12.12 -97.30
C VAL A 387 -52.19 12.08 -98.82
N GLN A 388 -51.66 11.06 -99.49
CA GLN A 388 -51.85 10.89 -100.94
C GLN A 388 -53.32 10.67 -101.29
N HIS A 389 -54.04 9.85 -100.51
CA HIS A 389 -55.48 9.68 -100.65
C HIS A 389 -56.22 11.02 -100.46
N ARG A 390 -55.90 11.80 -99.42
CA ARG A 390 -56.48 13.13 -99.19
C ARG A 390 -56.27 14.05 -100.38
N ILE A 391 -55.03 14.15 -100.89
CA ILE A 391 -54.70 14.96 -102.08
C ILE A 391 -55.53 14.51 -103.29
N SER A 392 -55.69 13.20 -103.50
CA SER A 392 -56.48 12.66 -104.61
C SER A 392 -57.97 13.00 -104.50
N VAL A 393 -58.54 12.94 -103.28
CA VAL A 393 -59.93 13.30 -103.01
C VAL A 393 -60.13 14.81 -103.19
N GLU A 394 -59.24 15.65 -102.64
CA GLU A 394 -59.24 17.11 -102.84
C GLU A 394 -59.18 17.48 -104.34
N ALA A 395 -58.36 16.76 -105.11
CA ALA A 395 -58.24 16.94 -106.55
C ALA A 395 -59.45 16.43 -107.36
N SER A 396 -60.35 15.66 -106.75
CA SER A 396 -61.61 15.21 -107.36
C SER A 396 -62.82 16.09 -106.99
N LEU A 397 -62.67 17.02 -106.04
CA LEU A 397 -63.73 17.96 -105.65
C LEU A 397 -64.03 18.97 -106.79
N PRO A 398 -65.30 19.14 -107.22
CA PRO A 398 -65.71 20.14 -108.21
C PRO A 398 -65.41 21.58 -107.76
N ARG A 399 -65.12 22.47 -108.72
CA ARG A 399 -64.48 23.79 -108.55
C ARG A 399 -65.12 24.75 -107.53
N ASP A 400 -66.39 24.59 -107.18
CA ASP A 400 -67.08 25.50 -106.25
C ASP A 400 -66.80 25.23 -104.76
N ALA A 401 -66.16 24.10 -104.40
CA ALA A 401 -65.78 23.78 -103.01
C ALA A 401 -64.27 23.93 -102.70
N ARG A 402 -63.41 24.21 -103.70
CA ARG A 402 -61.94 24.32 -103.51
C ARG A 402 -61.46 25.64 -102.90
N ASN A 403 -62.31 26.67 -102.86
CA ASN A 403 -61.96 27.97 -102.32
C ASN A 403 -62.37 28.15 -100.84
N GLU A 404 -63.11 27.22 -100.23
CA GLU A 404 -63.49 27.31 -98.81
C GLU A 404 -62.50 26.60 -97.87
N ALA A 405 -61.79 25.54 -98.31
CA ALA A 405 -60.82 24.82 -97.46
C ALA A 405 -59.42 25.47 -97.37
N ALA A 406 -59.15 26.52 -98.14
CA ALA A 406 -57.91 27.31 -98.03
C ALA A 406 -58.08 28.54 -97.09
N SER A 407 -59.23 28.64 -96.42
CA SER A 407 -59.55 29.65 -95.41
C SER A 407 -60.02 28.98 -94.10
N GLU A 408 -59.16 28.14 -93.50
CA GLU A 408 -59.10 27.93 -92.04
C GLU A 408 -57.73 27.36 -91.62
#